data_AF-A0A1F4FHH8-F1
#
_entry.id   AF-A0A1F4FHH8-F1
#
_cell.length_a   1.000
_cell.length_b   1.000
_cell.length_c   1.000
_cell.angle_alpha   90.00
_cell.angle_beta   90.00
_cell.angle_gamma   90.00
#
_symmetry.space_group_name_H-M   'P 1'
#
loop_
_entity.id
_entity.type
_entity.pdbx_description
1 polymer ?
#
loop_
_entity_poly.entity_id
_entity_poly.type
_entity_poly.pdbx_seq_one_letter_code
_entity_poly.pdbx_strand_id
1 'polypeptide(L)'
;MPPMNRPTPAEHDRELRNFLMREVRIEDLADGGVRIVGHAAVFDQLSEDLGGFRERIKRGAFAKSLRRDDVRALFNHDENFVLARNRAGTLTLEEDDVGLKSIIHAPPTTWARDLAVSMRRGDVNQMSFAFAVSKEGQQWRKRDDGLWERSVSEVSRLYDVSIVAFPAYPQATAAVRALEDLKAHRWDQLTPDQRRRERTEGALARSGHGDADPYMRRAEARLRQIEDEIAAGSTDDYRRRLRRIISDT
;
A
#
# COMPACT_ATOMS: atom_id res chain seq x y z
N MET A 1 17.40 -7.55 -40.55
CA MET A 1 17.41 -7.51 -39.07
C MET A 1 16.01 -7.81 -38.59
N PRO A 2 15.80 -8.77 -37.68
CA PRO A 2 14.48 -8.99 -37.10
C PRO A 2 14.10 -7.80 -36.20
N PRO A 3 12.83 -7.38 -36.17
CA PRO A 3 12.41 -6.27 -35.32
C PRO A 3 12.57 -6.65 -33.85
N MET A 4 13.30 -5.80 -33.11
CA MET A 4 13.39 -5.89 -31.66
C MET A 4 11.99 -5.76 -31.07
N ASN A 5 11.56 -6.83 -30.40
CA ASN A 5 10.36 -6.85 -29.59
C ASN A 5 10.53 -5.77 -28.51
N ARG A 6 9.77 -4.69 -28.57
CA ARG A 6 9.72 -3.72 -27.48
C ARG A 6 9.12 -4.47 -26.29
N PRO A 7 9.77 -4.50 -25.10
CA PRO A 7 9.10 -5.03 -23.92
C PRO A 7 7.79 -4.24 -23.73
N THR A 8 6.70 -4.98 -23.55
CA THR A 8 5.42 -4.45 -23.10
C THR A 8 5.66 -3.57 -21.86
N PRO A 9 5.03 -2.39 -21.73
CA PRO A 9 5.14 -1.61 -20.50
C PRO A 9 4.76 -2.52 -19.33
N ALA A 10 5.67 -2.65 -18.36
CA ALA A 10 5.46 -3.48 -17.18
C ALA A 10 4.09 -3.15 -16.57
N GLU A 11 3.33 -4.19 -16.22
CA GLU A 11 2.16 -4.06 -15.35
C GLU A 11 2.59 -3.23 -14.14
N HIS A 12 2.02 -2.04 -13.96
CA HIS A 12 2.44 -1.14 -12.89
C HIS A 12 2.36 -1.85 -11.53
N ASP A 13 3.45 -1.76 -10.76
CA ASP A 13 3.67 -2.47 -9.48
C ASP A 13 2.58 -2.14 -8.46
N ARG A 14 1.87 -3.16 -7.99
CA ARG A 14 0.81 -3.06 -6.97
C ARG A 14 1.42 -2.69 -5.61
N GLU A 15 0.92 -1.62 -5.01
CA GLU A 15 1.27 -1.12 -3.68
C GLU A 15 0.12 -1.36 -2.70
N LEU A 16 0.43 -1.55 -1.41
CA LEU A 16 -0.55 -1.64 -0.31
C LEU A 16 -0.35 -0.48 0.68
N ARG A 17 -1.45 0.10 1.18
CA ARG A 17 -1.42 1.13 2.23
C ARG A 17 -2.49 0.89 3.26
N ASN A 18 -2.07 0.86 4.53
CA ASN A 18 -2.96 0.68 5.67
C ASN A 18 -3.16 2.01 6.38
N PHE A 19 -4.39 2.28 6.78
CA PHE A 19 -4.78 3.40 7.62
C PHE A 19 -5.70 2.91 8.73
N LEU A 20 -5.56 3.52 9.92
CA LEU A 20 -6.56 3.35 10.97
C LEU A 20 -7.88 3.90 10.45
N MET A 21 -8.95 3.11 10.56
CA MET A 21 -10.26 3.59 10.11
C MET A 21 -10.68 4.79 10.95
N ARG A 22 -10.93 5.92 10.28
CA ARG A 22 -11.67 7.04 10.87
C ARG A 22 -13.16 6.83 10.65
N GLU A 23 -13.92 6.90 11.75
CA GLU A 23 -15.38 6.81 11.80
C GLU A 23 -15.97 5.47 11.31
N VAL A 24 -15.55 4.36 11.93
CA VAL A 24 -16.16 3.04 11.66
C VAL A 24 -17.61 3.05 12.09
N ARG A 25 -18.52 2.88 11.13
CA ARG A 25 -19.94 2.67 11.39
C ARG A 25 -20.35 1.32 10.83
N ILE A 26 -21.01 0.52 11.66
CA ILE A 26 -21.42 -0.83 11.31
C ILE A 26 -22.89 -0.98 11.67
N GLU A 27 -23.72 -1.23 10.67
CA GLU A 27 -25.18 -1.29 10.76
C GLU A 27 -25.67 -2.65 10.25
N ASP A 28 -26.55 -3.31 11.00
CA ASP A 28 -27.17 -4.56 10.54
C ASP A 28 -28.29 -4.25 9.55
N LEU A 29 -28.34 -4.99 8.44
CA LEU A 29 -29.34 -4.82 7.40
C LEU A 29 -30.50 -5.81 7.59
N ALA A 30 -31.68 -5.45 7.08
CA ALA A 30 -32.89 -6.26 7.22
C ALA A 30 -32.81 -7.63 6.53
N ASP A 31 -31.94 -7.77 5.52
CA ASP A 31 -31.66 -9.04 4.83
C ASP A 31 -30.63 -9.92 5.57
N GLY A 32 -30.20 -9.49 6.76
CA GLY A 32 -29.19 -10.15 7.58
C GLY A 32 -27.76 -9.94 7.10
N GLY A 33 -27.54 -9.05 6.13
CA GLY A 33 -26.22 -8.52 5.77
C GLY A 33 -25.76 -7.44 6.74
N VAL A 34 -24.56 -6.91 6.51
CA VAL A 34 -24.00 -5.84 7.34
C VAL A 34 -23.50 -4.72 6.45
N ARG A 35 -23.83 -3.48 6.80
CA ARG A 35 -23.31 -2.28 6.17
C ARG A 35 -22.15 -1.73 7.00
N ILE A 36 -20.98 -1.64 6.38
CA ILE A 36 -19.75 -1.12 6.99
C ILE A 36 -19.39 0.18 6.27
N VAL A 37 -19.15 1.24 7.02
CA VAL A 37 -18.69 2.53 6.50
C VAL A 37 -17.37 2.91 7.18
N GLY A 38 -16.39 3.31 6.38
CA GLY A 38 -15.09 3.77 6.85
C GLY A 38 -14.27 4.40 5.72
N HIS A 39 -13.09 4.92 6.07
CA HIS A 39 -12.16 5.52 5.10
C HIS A 39 -10.97 4.59 4.85
N ALA A 40 -10.79 4.19 3.59
CA ALA A 40 -9.67 3.35 3.16
C ALA A 40 -8.37 4.14 3.06
N ALA A 41 -8.45 5.42 2.70
CA ALA A 41 -7.35 6.36 2.67
C ALA A 41 -7.78 7.68 3.31
N VAL A 42 -6.86 8.43 3.91
CA VAL A 42 -7.08 9.81 4.38
C VAL A 42 -6.29 10.80 3.53
N PHE A 43 -6.89 11.93 3.20
CA PHE A 43 -6.27 12.94 2.35
C PHE A 43 -5.43 13.94 3.13
N ASP A 44 -4.40 14.45 2.44
CA ASP A 44 -3.55 15.57 2.87
C ASP A 44 -2.80 15.39 4.20
N GLN A 45 -2.90 14.21 4.80
CA GLN A 45 -2.15 13.81 5.99
C GLN A 45 -0.88 13.05 5.57
N LEU A 46 0.25 13.39 6.20
CA LEU A 46 1.48 12.60 6.06
C LEU A 46 1.31 11.26 6.78
N SER A 47 1.73 10.19 6.12
CA SER A 47 1.85 8.86 6.71
C SER A 47 2.90 8.84 7.82
N GLU A 48 2.92 7.75 8.58
CA GLU A 48 4.10 7.34 9.32
C GLU A 48 5.30 7.17 8.39
N ASP A 49 6.49 7.05 8.97
CA ASP A 49 7.69 6.72 8.20
C ASP A 49 7.53 5.33 7.56
N LEU A 50 7.49 5.30 6.23
CA LEU A 50 7.34 4.10 5.39
C LEU A 50 8.69 3.51 4.97
N GLY A 51 9.74 3.71 5.78
CA GLY A 51 11.07 3.17 5.56
C GLY A 51 12.02 4.15 4.88
N GLY A 52 12.05 5.38 5.39
CA GLY A 52 12.90 6.51 4.99
C GLY A 52 12.13 7.67 4.36
N PHE A 53 10.82 7.53 4.14
CA PHE A 53 10.00 8.56 3.53
C PHE A 53 8.60 8.59 4.14
N ARG A 54 7.93 9.74 4.00
CA ARG A 54 6.50 9.87 4.32
C ARG A 54 5.73 10.14 3.05
N GLU A 55 4.53 9.62 2.99
CA GLU A 55 3.63 9.78 1.85
C GLU A 55 2.42 10.62 2.25
N ARG A 56 1.87 11.34 1.29
CA ARG A 56 0.56 11.97 1.40
C ARG A 56 -0.24 11.70 0.14
N ILE A 57 -1.47 11.25 0.33
CA ILE A 57 -2.45 11.13 -0.76
C ILE A 57 -3.19 12.46 -0.89
N LYS A 58 -3.18 13.05 -2.09
CA LYS A 58 -3.89 14.31 -2.37
C LYS A 58 -5.37 14.03 -2.62
N ARG A 59 -6.21 15.03 -2.32
CA ARG A 59 -7.60 15.05 -2.81
C ARG A 59 -7.63 14.94 -4.33
N GLY A 60 -8.62 14.22 -4.87
CA GLY A 60 -8.70 13.98 -6.30
C GLY A 60 -7.84 12.81 -6.79
N ALA A 61 -6.98 12.23 -5.94
CA ALA A 61 -6.07 11.17 -6.37
C ALA A 61 -6.80 9.93 -6.91
N PHE A 62 -7.98 9.60 -6.38
CA PHE A 62 -8.77 8.46 -6.83
C PHE A 62 -9.83 8.84 -7.88
N ALA A 63 -10.01 10.13 -8.22
CA ALA A 63 -11.11 10.57 -9.08
C ALA A 63 -11.18 9.81 -10.42
N LYS A 64 -10.05 9.51 -11.05
CA LYS A 64 -10.01 8.73 -12.30
C LYS A 64 -10.24 7.24 -12.07
N SER A 65 -9.60 6.64 -11.06
CA SER A 65 -9.73 5.21 -10.76
C SER A 65 -11.16 4.85 -10.35
N LEU A 66 -11.82 5.68 -9.55
CA LEU A 66 -13.22 5.46 -9.13
C LEU A 66 -14.21 5.35 -10.29
N ARG A 67 -13.98 6.06 -11.40
CA ARG A 67 -14.85 6.01 -12.58
C ARG A 67 -14.60 4.80 -13.49
N ARG A 68 -13.42 4.19 -13.41
CA ARG A 68 -12.93 3.23 -14.40
C ARG A 68 -12.81 1.82 -13.82
N ASP A 69 -12.32 1.72 -12.59
CA ASP A 69 -11.79 0.48 -12.06
C ASP A 69 -12.88 -0.45 -11.51
N ASP A 70 -12.60 -1.75 -11.56
CA ASP A 70 -13.42 -2.80 -10.98
C ASP A 70 -12.89 -3.17 -9.61
N VAL A 71 -13.46 -2.58 -8.56
CA VAL A 71 -12.91 -2.60 -7.21
C VAL A 71 -13.74 -3.54 -6.33
N ARG A 72 -13.04 -4.40 -5.59
CA ARG A 72 -13.61 -5.27 -4.57
C ARG A 72 -13.30 -4.70 -3.19
N ALA A 73 -14.24 -4.90 -2.27
CA ALA A 73 -13.97 -4.82 -0.84
C ALA A 73 -13.65 -6.24 -0.34
N LEU A 74 -12.50 -6.43 0.29
CA LEU A 74 -12.04 -7.73 0.76
C LEU A 74 -11.77 -7.72 2.27
N PHE A 75 -11.54 -8.91 2.83
CA PHE A 75 -10.88 -9.06 4.12
C PHE A 75 -9.41 -9.47 3.89
N ASN A 76 -8.47 -8.76 4.50
CA ASN A 76 -7.02 -9.02 4.42
C ASN A 76 -6.43 -9.10 3.00
N HIS A 77 -7.00 -8.38 2.03
CA HIS A 77 -6.64 -8.49 0.59
C HIS A 77 -6.76 -9.90 0.01
N ASP A 78 -7.49 -10.80 0.67
CA ASP A 78 -7.68 -12.18 0.26
C ASP A 78 -8.95 -12.29 -0.61
N GLU A 79 -8.76 -12.72 -1.86
CA GLU A 79 -9.82 -12.88 -2.85
C GLU A 79 -10.82 -13.99 -2.51
N ASN A 80 -10.52 -14.85 -1.52
CA ASN A 80 -11.48 -15.81 -0.98
C ASN A 80 -12.55 -15.15 -0.08
N PHE A 81 -12.30 -13.93 0.43
CA PHE A 81 -13.18 -13.23 1.36
C PHE A 81 -13.71 -11.92 0.78
N VAL A 82 -14.50 -12.04 -0.29
CA VAL A 82 -15.12 -10.88 -0.97
C VAL A 82 -16.33 -10.35 -0.20
N LEU A 83 -16.20 -9.14 0.33
CA LEU A 83 -17.28 -8.44 1.05
C LEU A 83 -18.21 -7.69 0.11
N ALA A 84 -17.68 -7.03 -0.91
CA ALA A 84 -18.50 -6.25 -1.84
C ALA A 84 -17.77 -5.93 -3.15
N ARG A 85 -18.48 -5.41 -4.16
CA ARG A 85 -17.91 -5.00 -5.44
C ARG A 85 -18.66 -3.82 -6.03
N ASN A 86 -17.93 -2.84 -6.55
CA ASN A 86 -18.54 -1.59 -7.04
C ASN A 86 -19.43 -1.83 -8.26
N ARG A 87 -18.98 -2.66 -9.21
CA ARG A 87 -19.75 -3.03 -10.40
C ARG A 87 -20.98 -3.90 -10.09
N ALA A 88 -21.03 -4.53 -8.93
CA ALA A 88 -22.19 -5.30 -8.47
C ALA A 88 -23.19 -4.43 -7.67
N GLY A 89 -22.88 -3.16 -7.42
CA GLY A 89 -23.71 -2.25 -6.63
C GLY A 89 -23.65 -2.49 -5.12
N THR A 90 -22.79 -3.39 -4.63
CA THR A 90 -22.65 -3.70 -3.19
C THR A 90 -21.54 -2.91 -2.50
N LEU A 91 -20.68 -2.23 -3.27
CA LEU A 91 -19.64 -1.33 -2.77
C LEU A 91 -19.85 0.05 -3.37
N THR A 92 -19.94 1.08 -2.51
CA THR A 92 -19.83 2.47 -2.95
C THR A 92 -18.48 3.02 -2.48
N LEU A 93 -17.75 3.64 -3.40
CA LEU A 93 -16.50 4.35 -3.13
C LEU A 93 -16.66 5.79 -3.56
N GLU A 94 -16.34 6.73 -2.66
CA GLU A 94 -16.43 8.15 -2.92
C GLU A 94 -15.28 8.90 -2.26
N GLU A 95 -14.84 9.99 -2.86
CA GLU A 95 -13.94 10.93 -2.19
C GLU A 95 -14.79 11.95 -1.43
N ASP A 96 -14.44 12.20 -0.16
CA ASP A 96 -15.04 13.26 0.64
C ASP A 96 -13.97 14.17 1.26
N ASP A 97 -14.40 15.03 2.19
CA ASP A 97 -13.50 15.96 2.85
C ASP A 97 -12.44 15.28 3.73
N VAL A 98 -12.62 14.00 4.09
CA VAL A 98 -11.68 13.24 4.91
C VAL A 98 -10.77 12.37 4.03
N GLY A 99 -11.31 11.67 3.04
CA GLY A 99 -10.57 10.62 2.37
C GLY A 99 -11.33 9.83 1.31
N LEU A 100 -10.81 8.65 1.01
CA LEU A 100 -11.50 7.64 0.20
C LEU A 100 -12.48 6.88 1.09
N LYS A 101 -13.74 7.32 1.11
CA LYS A 101 -14.81 6.69 1.84
C LYS A 101 -15.29 5.43 1.12
N SER A 102 -15.52 4.39 1.90
CA SER A 102 -16.01 3.09 1.45
C SER A 102 -17.28 2.73 2.21
N ILE A 103 -18.34 2.40 1.46
CA ILE A 103 -19.61 1.88 1.99
C ILE A 103 -19.76 0.46 1.45
N ILE A 104 -19.59 -0.52 2.33
CA ILE A 104 -19.54 -1.94 2.02
C ILE A 104 -20.84 -2.57 2.49
N HIS A 105 -21.62 -3.12 1.55
CA HIS A 105 -22.77 -3.97 1.86
C HIS A 105 -22.30 -5.42 1.84
N ALA A 106 -21.85 -5.91 2.99
CA ALA A 106 -21.32 -7.25 3.17
C ALA A 106 -22.44 -8.30 3.10
N PRO A 107 -22.23 -9.45 2.42
CA PRO A 107 -23.25 -10.48 2.29
C PRO A 107 -23.57 -11.11 3.65
N PRO A 108 -24.75 -11.73 3.82
CA PRO A 108 -25.18 -12.40 5.05
C PRO A 108 -24.46 -13.75 5.27
N THR A 109 -23.19 -13.88 4.90
CA THR A 109 -22.39 -15.09 5.14
C THR A 109 -21.94 -15.15 6.60
N THR A 110 -21.69 -16.36 7.11
CA THR A 110 -21.21 -16.56 8.48
C THR A 110 -19.94 -15.76 8.76
N TRP A 111 -18.94 -15.85 7.87
CA TRP A 111 -17.67 -15.17 8.06
C TRP A 111 -17.78 -13.63 8.03
N ALA A 112 -18.70 -13.06 7.24
CA ALA A 112 -18.90 -11.61 7.20
C ALA A 112 -19.57 -11.10 8.49
N ARG A 113 -20.50 -11.88 9.05
CA ARG A 113 -21.10 -11.60 10.37
C ARG A 113 -20.08 -11.72 11.49
N ASP A 114 -19.25 -12.77 11.47
CA ASP A 114 -18.18 -12.97 12.46
C ASP A 114 -17.12 -11.86 12.39
N LEU A 115 -16.79 -11.40 11.19
CA LEU A 115 -15.98 -10.20 10.99
C LEU A 115 -16.64 -8.98 11.62
N ALA A 116 -17.93 -8.74 11.38
CA ALA A 116 -18.65 -7.62 11.98
C ALA A 116 -18.65 -7.68 13.52
N VAL A 117 -18.79 -8.86 14.11
CA VAL A 117 -18.65 -9.05 15.58
C VAL A 117 -17.25 -8.64 16.05
N SER A 118 -16.21 -9.10 15.36
CA SER A 118 -14.81 -8.76 15.68
C SER A 118 -14.56 -7.26 15.55
N MET A 119 -15.15 -6.62 14.55
CA MET A 119 -15.06 -5.17 14.36
C MET A 119 -15.80 -4.38 15.45
N ARG A 120 -17.00 -4.82 15.87
CA ARG A 120 -17.76 -4.21 16.97
C ARG A 120 -17.02 -4.28 18.30
N ARG A 121 -16.30 -5.37 18.54
CA ARG A 121 -15.43 -5.56 19.71
C ARG A 121 -14.16 -4.71 19.66
N GLY A 122 -13.80 -4.19 18.48
CA GLY A 122 -12.57 -3.43 18.26
C GLY A 122 -11.35 -4.30 17.95
N ASP A 123 -11.53 -5.62 17.81
CA ASP A 123 -10.45 -6.56 17.46
C ASP A 123 -9.94 -6.33 16.02
N VAL A 124 -10.82 -5.82 15.14
CA VAL A 124 -10.51 -5.44 13.75
C VAL A 124 -11.01 -4.02 13.50
N ASN A 125 -10.10 -3.07 13.32
CA ASN A 125 -10.45 -1.64 13.24
C ASN A 125 -9.66 -0.86 12.18
N GLN A 126 -9.05 -1.54 11.22
CA GLN A 126 -8.21 -0.92 10.19
C GLN A 126 -8.70 -1.19 8.78
N MET A 127 -8.35 -0.29 7.87
CA MET A 127 -8.56 -0.45 6.44
C MET A 127 -7.26 -0.32 5.68
N SER A 128 -7.25 -0.94 4.51
CA SER A 128 -6.18 -0.85 3.55
C SER A 128 -6.73 -0.68 2.15
N PHE A 129 -5.88 -0.24 1.23
CA PHE A 129 -6.17 -0.26 -0.19
C PHE A 129 -4.95 -0.68 -0.97
N ALA A 130 -5.22 -1.41 -2.05
CA ALA A 130 -4.22 -1.83 -3.01
C ALA A 130 -4.32 -0.97 -4.27
N PHE A 131 -3.22 -0.38 -4.70
CA PHE A 131 -3.22 0.61 -5.77
C PHE A 131 -1.91 0.63 -6.55
N ALA A 132 -1.89 1.31 -7.68
CA ALA A 132 -0.68 1.66 -8.40
C ALA A 132 -0.72 3.15 -8.74
N VAL A 133 0.45 3.74 -8.91
CA VAL A 133 0.64 5.17 -9.24
C VAL A 133 1.48 5.25 -10.51
N SER A 134 1.13 6.14 -11.45
CA SER A 134 2.01 6.41 -12.59
C SER A 134 3.09 7.41 -12.20
N LYS A 135 4.18 7.49 -12.97
CA LYS A 135 5.24 8.48 -12.71
C LYS A 135 4.71 9.91 -12.62
N GLU A 136 3.74 10.27 -13.45
CA GLU A 136 3.13 11.59 -13.51
C GLU A 136 2.10 11.82 -12.38
N GLY A 137 1.59 10.74 -11.79
CA GLY A 137 0.65 10.76 -10.66
C GLY A 137 1.32 10.95 -9.31
N GLN A 138 2.63 11.20 -9.28
CA GLN A 138 3.39 11.39 -8.05
C GLN A 138 4.51 12.41 -8.16
N GLN A 139 4.87 12.98 -7.02
CA GLN A 139 6.02 13.87 -6.90
C GLN A 139 6.83 13.52 -5.66
N TRP A 140 8.15 13.56 -5.81
CA TRP A 140 9.09 13.33 -4.73
C TRP A 140 9.81 14.64 -4.39
N ARG A 141 9.91 14.95 -3.10
CA ARG A 141 10.66 16.10 -2.61
C ARG A 141 11.52 15.70 -1.43
N LYS A 142 12.78 16.15 -1.42
CA LYS A 142 13.65 16.06 -0.24
C LYS A 142 13.27 17.18 0.73
N ARG A 143 13.00 16.83 1.98
CA ARG A 143 12.73 17.78 3.07
C ARG A 143 14.04 18.25 3.70
N ASP A 144 13.97 19.36 4.41
CA ASP A 144 15.14 20.01 5.02
C ASP A 144 15.77 19.16 6.14
N ASP A 145 14.98 18.27 6.75
CA ASP A 145 15.42 17.26 7.73
C ASP A 145 16.11 16.03 7.09
N GLY A 146 16.26 16.02 5.76
CA GLY A 146 16.87 14.95 4.99
C GLY A 146 15.94 13.77 4.70
N LEU A 147 14.69 13.78 5.15
CA LEU A 147 13.68 12.77 4.80
C LEU A 147 13.05 13.06 3.45
N TRP A 148 12.60 12.02 2.75
CA TRP A 148 11.83 12.18 1.52
C TRP A 148 10.33 12.28 1.80
N GLU A 149 9.67 13.07 0.97
CA GLU A 149 8.21 13.15 0.94
C GLU A 149 7.72 12.76 -0.45
N ARG A 150 6.74 11.84 -0.49
CA ARG A 150 5.98 11.49 -1.69
C ARG A 150 4.60 12.12 -1.61
N SER A 151 4.24 12.90 -2.63
CA SER A 151 2.86 13.33 -2.84
C SER A 151 2.25 12.53 -3.97
N VAL A 152 1.20 11.76 -3.69
CA VAL A 152 0.43 11.01 -4.69
C VAL A 152 -0.77 11.86 -5.11
N SER A 153 -0.74 12.36 -6.34
CA SER A 153 -1.79 13.20 -6.93
C SER A 153 -2.74 12.44 -7.84
N GLU A 154 -2.36 11.24 -8.32
CA GLU A 154 -3.22 10.42 -9.16
C GLU A 154 -2.90 8.93 -9.00
N VAL A 155 -3.92 8.15 -8.61
CA VAL A 155 -3.90 6.70 -8.57
C VAL A 155 -4.19 6.16 -9.97
N SER A 156 -3.19 5.52 -10.56
CA SER A 156 -3.28 4.99 -11.92
C SER A 156 -4.12 3.72 -11.98
N ARG A 157 -4.26 2.97 -10.87
CA ARG A 157 -5.18 1.84 -10.71
C ARG A 157 -5.51 1.62 -9.23
N LEU A 158 -6.79 1.47 -8.90
CA LEU A 158 -7.25 0.98 -7.61
C LEU A 158 -7.70 -0.48 -7.77
N TYR A 159 -7.04 -1.41 -7.07
CA TYR A 159 -7.31 -2.85 -7.19
C TYR A 159 -8.41 -3.28 -6.22
N ASP A 160 -8.24 -2.93 -4.95
CA ASP A 160 -9.17 -3.29 -3.88
C ASP A 160 -9.07 -2.31 -2.71
N VAL A 161 -10.13 -2.29 -1.91
CA VAL A 161 -10.11 -1.80 -0.53
C VAL A 161 -10.34 -2.98 0.40
N SER A 162 -9.74 -2.98 1.58
CA SER A 162 -9.79 -4.15 2.46
C SER A 162 -9.98 -3.75 3.91
N ILE A 163 -10.83 -4.47 4.63
CA ILE A 163 -10.79 -4.53 6.09
C ILE A 163 -9.60 -5.41 6.45
N VAL A 164 -8.72 -4.96 7.36
CA VAL A 164 -7.51 -5.71 7.71
C VAL A 164 -7.37 -5.88 9.22
N ALA A 165 -6.99 -7.09 9.64
CA ALA A 165 -6.73 -7.39 11.05
C ALA A 165 -5.37 -6.85 11.51
N PHE A 166 -4.37 -6.92 10.64
CA PHE A 166 -3.05 -6.34 10.86
C PHE A 166 -2.67 -5.48 9.67
N PRO A 167 -1.98 -4.35 9.88
CA PRO A 167 -1.37 -3.64 8.78
C PRO A 167 -0.27 -4.52 8.20
N ALA A 168 -0.39 -4.93 6.93
CA ALA A 168 0.69 -5.64 6.23
C ALA A 168 1.92 -4.74 6.20
N TYR A 169 3.03 -5.10 6.90
CA TYR A 169 4.28 -4.32 7.11
C TYR A 169 4.48 -3.21 6.07
N PRO A 170 3.77 -2.07 6.20
CA PRO A 170 3.65 -1.16 5.07
C PRO A 170 5.00 -0.55 4.73
N GLN A 171 5.88 -0.45 5.73
CA GLN A 171 7.22 0.11 5.64
C GLN A 171 8.15 -0.76 4.78
N ALA A 172 8.08 -2.09 4.88
CA ALA A 172 8.97 -2.99 4.16
C ALA A 172 8.72 -2.93 2.64
N THR A 173 7.49 -3.24 2.26
CA THR A 173 7.08 -3.29 0.86
C THR A 173 7.06 -1.89 0.26
N ALA A 174 6.61 -0.86 1.00
CA ALA A 174 6.65 0.52 0.48
C ALA A 174 8.07 1.04 0.34
N ALA A 175 9.01 0.71 1.24
CA ALA A 175 10.40 1.15 1.12
C ALA A 175 11.09 0.61 -0.13
N VAL A 176 10.95 -0.69 -0.44
CA VAL A 176 11.51 -1.28 -1.67
C VAL A 176 11.03 -0.49 -2.90
N ARG A 177 9.72 -0.26 -2.99
CA ARG A 177 9.11 0.38 -4.17
C ARG A 177 9.44 1.86 -4.26
N ALA A 178 9.38 2.57 -3.15
CA ALA A 178 9.82 3.95 -3.06
C ALA A 178 11.27 4.13 -3.50
N LEU A 179 12.15 3.17 -3.19
CA LEU A 179 13.55 3.20 -3.61
C LEU A 179 13.69 3.12 -5.14
N GLU A 180 12.91 2.26 -5.78
CA GLU A 180 12.88 2.10 -7.25
C GLU A 180 12.36 3.38 -7.92
N ASP A 181 11.25 3.92 -7.42
CA ASP A 181 10.64 5.15 -7.93
C ASP A 181 11.56 6.37 -7.75
N LEU A 182 12.21 6.49 -6.59
CA LEU A 182 13.13 7.58 -6.32
C LEU A 182 14.37 7.49 -7.22
N LYS A 183 14.92 6.29 -7.44
CA LYS A 183 16.01 6.07 -8.39
C LYS A 183 15.61 6.52 -9.79
N ALA A 184 14.41 6.14 -10.23
CA ALA A 184 13.88 6.55 -11.54
C ALA A 184 13.69 8.07 -11.62
N HIS A 185 13.10 8.69 -10.59
CA HIS A 185 12.91 10.13 -10.51
C HIS A 185 14.25 10.88 -10.56
N ARG A 186 15.22 10.47 -9.75
CA ARG A 186 16.58 11.05 -9.76
C ARG A 186 17.20 10.89 -11.13
N TRP A 187 17.16 9.70 -11.72
CA TRP A 187 17.72 9.43 -13.05
C TRP A 187 17.17 10.37 -14.12
N ASP A 188 15.86 10.64 -14.07
CA ASP A 188 15.20 11.54 -15.01
C ASP A 188 15.67 13.00 -14.85
N GLN A 189 16.08 13.42 -13.63
CA GLN A 189 16.65 14.74 -13.34
C GLN A 189 18.14 14.90 -13.70
N LEU A 190 18.87 13.81 -13.95
CA LEU A 190 20.30 13.87 -14.27
C LEU A 190 20.54 14.28 -15.72
N THR A 191 21.52 15.16 -15.92
CA THR A 191 22.08 15.49 -17.25
C THR A 191 22.73 14.26 -17.92
N PRO A 192 22.88 14.23 -19.25
CA PRO A 192 23.54 13.12 -19.96
C PRO A 192 24.93 12.79 -19.40
N ASP A 193 25.70 13.79 -18.96
CA ASP A 193 27.03 13.59 -18.39
C ASP A 193 26.98 13.04 -16.97
N GLN A 194 26.03 13.48 -16.15
CA GLN A 194 25.78 12.89 -14.83
C GLN A 194 25.32 11.43 -14.95
N ARG A 195 24.44 11.11 -15.92
CA ARG A 195 24.03 9.72 -16.21
C ARG A 195 25.21 8.86 -16.66
N ARG A 196 26.12 9.40 -17.47
CA ARG A 196 27.36 8.71 -17.88
C ARG A 196 28.28 8.44 -16.70
N ARG A 197 28.45 9.40 -15.80
CA ARG A 197 29.22 9.22 -14.55
C ARG A 197 28.57 8.17 -13.67
N GLU A 198 27.26 8.23 -13.43
CA GLU A 198 26.56 7.22 -12.63
C GLU A 198 26.58 5.82 -13.24
N ARG A 199 26.57 5.64 -14.57
CA ARG A 199 26.77 4.31 -15.18
C ARG A 199 28.17 3.76 -14.93
N THR A 200 29.17 4.62 -15.00
CA THR A 200 30.58 4.27 -14.78
C THR A 200 30.84 4.01 -13.29
N GLU A 201 30.35 4.87 -12.41
CA GLU A 201 30.44 4.75 -10.95
C GLU A 201 29.55 3.64 -10.40
N GLY A 202 28.35 3.41 -10.93
CA GLY A 202 27.48 2.30 -10.56
C GLY A 202 28.04 0.93 -10.99
N ALA A 203 28.84 0.88 -12.05
CA ALA A 203 29.64 -0.28 -12.40
C ALA A 203 30.79 -0.53 -11.41
N LEU A 204 31.37 0.55 -10.85
CA LEU A 204 32.40 0.52 -9.80
C LEU A 204 31.84 0.33 -8.36
N ALA A 205 30.59 0.71 -8.10
CA ALA A 205 29.93 0.55 -6.81
C ALA A 205 29.51 -0.91 -6.56
N ARG A 206 29.29 -1.70 -7.63
CA ARG A 206 29.20 -3.17 -7.54
C ARG A 206 30.51 -3.83 -7.07
N SER A 207 31.63 -3.09 -7.10
CA SER A 207 32.91 -3.46 -6.46
C SER A 207 33.13 -2.79 -5.08
N GLY A 208 32.09 -2.20 -4.49
CA GLY A 208 32.03 -1.93 -3.05
C GLY A 208 32.47 -0.54 -2.56
N HIS A 209 32.79 0.42 -3.42
CA HIS A 209 33.20 1.78 -3.01
C HIS A 209 32.52 2.86 -3.87
N GLY A 210 31.41 3.42 -3.40
CA GLY A 210 30.75 4.55 -4.05
C GLY A 210 29.94 5.36 -3.04
N ASP A 211 29.96 6.68 -3.18
CA ASP A 211 29.38 7.66 -2.25
C ASP A 211 27.84 7.69 -2.36
N ALA A 212 27.19 6.61 -1.89
CA ALA A 212 25.74 6.47 -1.94
C ALA A 212 25.06 7.57 -1.09
N ASP A 213 23.99 8.18 -1.61
CA ASP A 213 23.19 9.18 -0.87
C ASP A 213 22.87 8.63 0.54
N PRO A 214 23.06 9.40 1.64
CA PRO A 214 22.76 8.98 3.00
C PRO A 214 21.38 8.32 3.17
N TYR A 215 20.40 8.69 2.33
CA TYR A 215 19.10 8.03 2.25
C TYR A 215 19.18 6.61 1.70
N MET A 216 19.88 6.37 0.59
CA MET A 216 20.06 5.04 0.00
C MET A 216 20.68 4.08 1.01
N ARG A 217 21.68 4.56 1.77
CA ARG A 217 22.29 3.80 2.86
C ARG A 217 21.30 3.46 3.97
N ARG A 218 20.41 4.41 4.36
CA ARG A 218 19.37 4.17 5.37
C ARG A 218 18.27 3.24 4.87
N ALA A 219 17.78 3.41 3.65
CA ALA A 219 16.76 2.55 3.05
C ALA A 219 17.30 1.12 2.88
N GLU A 220 18.53 0.95 2.38
CA GLU A 220 19.18 -0.37 2.27
C GLU A 220 19.51 -0.99 3.64
N ALA A 221 19.88 -0.19 4.65
CA ALA A 221 20.11 -0.68 6.01
C ALA A 221 18.78 -1.11 6.66
N ARG A 222 17.69 -0.36 6.44
CA ARG A 222 16.37 -0.71 6.96
C ARG A 222 15.78 -1.92 6.23
N LEU A 223 15.99 -2.04 4.92
CA LEU A 223 15.63 -3.24 4.16
C LEU A 223 16.33 -4.47 4.72
N ARG A 224 17.65 -4.39 4.94
CA ARG A 224 18.41 -5.46 5.61
C ARG A 224 17.87 -5.77 7.01
N GLN A 225 17.57 -4.75 7.81
CA GLN A 225 16.99 -4.95 9.13
C GLN A 225 15.61 -5.64 9.07
N ILE A 226 14.77 -5.29 8.09
CA ILE A 226 13.47 -5.91 7.88
C ILE A 226 13.63 -7.35 7.38
N GLU A 227 14.57 -7.60 6.46
CA GLU A 227 14.95 -8.94 6.01
C GLU A 227 15.44 -9.79 7.17
N ASP A 228 16.25 -9.21 8.08
CA ASP A 228 16.71 -9.86 9.31
C ASP A 228 15.57 -10.09 10.31
N GLU A 229 14.63 -9.15 10.46
CA GLU A 229 13.42 -9.29 11.29
C GLU A 229 12.49 -10.40 10.72
N ILE A 230 12.33 -10.48 9.41
CA ILE A 230 11.56 -11.52 8.71
C ILE A 230 12.28 -12.87 8.79
N ALA A 231 13.61 -12.91 8.64
CA ALA A 231 14.42 -14.11 8.74
C ALA A 231 14.48 -14.65 10.19
N ALA A 232 14.59 -13.76 11.17
CA ALA A 232 14.46 -14.09 12.59
C ALA A 232 13.03 -14.54 12.96
N GLY A 233 12.03 -14.07 12.20
CA GLY A 233 10.63 -14.50 12.25
C GLY A 233 10.28 -15.69 11.37
N SER A 234 11.26 -16.42 10.81
CA SER A 234 11.02 -17.52 9.88
C SER A 234 10.15 -18.64 10.49
N THR A 235 8.87 -18.61 10.10
CA THR A 235 7.82 -19.64 9.93
C THR A 235 7.58 -20.72 11.00
N ASP A 236 8.59 -21.22 11.69
CA ASP A 236 8.47 -22.38 12.57
C ASP A 236 8.18 -22.01 14.03
N ASP A 237 8.66 -20.84 14.47
CA ASP A 237 8.33 -20.27 15.78
C ASP A 237 6.98 -19.53 15.76
N TYR A 238 6.63 -18.92 14.61
CA TYR A 238 5.33 -18.29 14.36
C TYR A 238 4.18 -19.33 14.39
N ARG A 239 4.33 -20.47 13.72
CA ARG A 239 3.37 -21.60 13.78
C ARG A 239 3.33 -22.28 15.15
N ARG A 240 4.45 -22.35 15.87
CA ARG A 240 4.51 -22.89 17.24
C ARG A 240 3.80 -22.02 18.27
N ARG A 241 3.91 -20.69 18.20
CA ARG A 241 3.17 -19.77 19.08
C ARG A 241 1.66 -19.79 18.81
N LEU A 242 1.25 -19.88 17.54
CA LEU A 242 -0.16 -20.03 17.18
C LEU A 242 -0.77 -21.36 17.69
N ARG A 243 -0.02 -22.47 17.70
CA ARG A 243 -0.50 -23.74 18.28
C ARG A 243 -0.61 -23.70 19.81
N ARG A 244 0.25 -22.95 20.49
CA ARG A 244 0.25 -22.86 21.96
C ARG A 244 -0.89 -22.00 22.51
N ILE A 245 -1.36 -21.03 21.74
CA ILE A 245 -2.56 -20.22 22.07
C ILE A 245 -3.86 -21.01 21.83
N ILE A 246 -3.85 -22.01 20.94
CA ILE A 246 -5.01 -22.85 20.62
C ILE A 246 -5.08 -24.12 21.50
N SER A 247 -4.02 -24.47 22.24
CA SER A 247 -3.99 -25.69 23.06
C SER A 247 -4.19 -25.49 24.57
N ASP A 248 -4.29 -24.25 25.06
CA ASP A 248 -4.54 -23.94 26.48
C ASP A 248 -5.93 -23.27 26.71
N THR A 249 -6.95 -23.77 26.01
CA THR A 249 -8.37 -23.61 26.40
C THR A 249 -9.14 -24.89 26.12
#